data_AF-A0A2J6I1G7-F1
#
_entry.id   AF-A0A2J6I1G7-F1
#
_cell.length_a   1.000
_cell.length_b   1.000
_cell.length_c   1.000
_cell.angle_alpha   90.00
_cell.angle_beta   90.00
_cell.angle_gamma   90.00
#
_symmetry.space_group_name_H-M   'P 1'
#
loop_
_entity.id
_entity.type
_entity.pdbx_description
1 polymer ?
#
loop_
_entity_poly.entity_id
_entity_poly.type
_entity_poly.pdbx_seq_one_letter_code
_entity_poly.pdbx_strand_id
1 'polypeptide(L)'
;MWFIVLDRYYLERLIQFIERILQFVEQIFIVLSLYLFLDDEKSIIMKKGINYLSVVFLILSSGLIAQNQSYPIVDTGQELFYDTVHEIPAPAVGSIFYGQDAFYDGIQPEYSDNGDGTVSDLVTGLMWSKSYDMDGDGDIEYNDKMSYEEALAAADTLSLAGYDDWRLPSIKEVYSLIMFYGIDPSGFEGSTEDLVPFINTDYFDFAYGDESAGERIIDAQIASSTLYVGLTMMGDETMFGVNFADGRIKGYGTGPLPGHTEPKQFYVMFVRGAENYGINDFIDNQDGTVTDNATGLMWTKDDDGSGMVWHEALEYAENSVYAGYDDWRLPNVKELQSIVDYTRAPSVSNSPAIDPVFNCTAITDEGGQSNYPFYWSGTTHANWTENNEGSFGSYVCFGEALGFME
;
A
#
# COMPACT_ATOMS: atom_id res chain seq x y z
N MET A 1 -15.94 28.70 -14.93
CA MET A 1 -17.27 28.88 -14.28
C MET A 1 -18.30 27.99 -14.98
N TRP A 2 -18.30 26.70 -14.65
CA TRP A 2 -19.43 25.79 -14.84
C TRP A 2 -19.40 24.87 -13.61
N PHE A 3 -20.17 25.22 -12.59
CA PHE A 3 -20.37 24.38 -11.41
C PHE A 3 -21.17 23.14 -11.84
N ILE A 4 -20.61 21.94 -11.67
CA ILE A 4 -21.41 20.73 -11.53
C ILE A 4 -22.01 20.78 -10.13
N VAL A 5 -23.14 21.45 -10.01
CA VAL A 5 -24.07 21.19 -8.91
C VAL A 5 -24.66 19.83 -9.23
N LEU A 6 -24.19 18.78 -8.55
CA LEU A 6 -24.98 17.56 -8.38
C LEU A 6 -26.28 18.00 -7.71
N ASP A 7 -27.29 18.25 -8.53
CA ASP A 7 -28.55 18.84 -8.13
C ASP A 7 -29.16 17.95 -7.04
N ARG A 8 -29.40 18.55 -5.87
CA ARG A 8 -30.07 17.93 -4.72
C ARG A 8 -31.35 17.20 -5.17
N TYR A 9 -31.97 17.67 -6.24
CA TYR A 9 -33.08 17.06 -6.94
C TYR A 9 -32.82 15.63 -7.47
N TYR A 10 -31.66 15.32 -8.03
CA TYR A 10 -31.34 13.97 -8.52
C TYR A 10 -31.06 13.01 -7.37
N LEU A 11 -30.39 13.48 -6.31
CA LEU A 11 -30.13 12.68 -5.11
C LEU A 11 -31.44 12.36 -4.37
N GLU A 12 -32.32 13.35 -4.19
CA GLU A 12 -33.65 13.15 -3.61
C GLU A 12 -34.53 12.22 -4.46
N ARG A 13 -34.43 12.28 -5.79
CA ARG A 13 -35.14 11.34 -6.68
C ARG A 13 -34.58 9.93 -6.61
N LEU A 14 -33.26 9.77 -6.47
CA LEU A 14 -32.64 8.46 -6.31
C LEU A 14 -33.03 7.84 -4.96
N ILE A 15 -33.03 8.61 -3.88
CA ILE A 15 -33.50 8.18 -2.56
C ILE A 15 -34.98 7.78 -2.63
N GLN A 16 -35.85 8.61 -3.21
CA GLN A 16 -37.26 8.27 -3.38
C GLN A 16 -37.49 7.04 -4.26
N PHE A 17 -36.62 6.80 -5.24
CA PHE A 17 -36.66 5.61 -6.09
C PHE A 17 -36.27 4.35 -5.30
N ILE A 18 -35.21 4.43 -4.48
CA ILE A 18 -34.78 3.34 -3.60
C ILE A 18 -35.84 3.05 -2.53
N GLU A 19 -36.42 4.07 -1.89
CA GLU A 19 -37.50 3.91 -0.90
C GLU A 19 -38.74 3.24 -1.51
N ARG A 20 -39.07 3.55 -2.77
CA ARG A 20 -40.17 2.88 -3.49
C ARG A 20 -39.86 1.44 -3.82
N ILE A 21 -38.61 1.11 -4.15
CA ILE A 21 -38.17 -0.28 -4.34
C ILE A 21 -38.30 -1.02 -3.01
N LEU A 22 -37.81 -0.45 -1.90
CA LEU A 22 -37.89 -1.07 -0.58
C LEU A 22 -39.34 -1.31 -0.13
N GLN A 23 -40.25 -0.34 -0.32
CA GLN A 23 -41.68 -0.53 -0.04
C GLN A 23 -42.33 -1.59 -0.92
N PHE A 24 -41.93 -1.70 -2.18
CA PHE A 24 -42.41 -2.75 -3.08
C PHE A 24 -41.92 -4.14 -2.63
N VAL A 25 -40.67 -4.23 -2.16
CA VAL A 25 -40.11 -5.46 -1.59
C VAL A 25 -40.82 -5.86 -0.29
N GLU A 26 -41.11 -4.91 0.61
CA GLU A 26 -41.90 -5.18 1.83
C GLU A 26 -43.31 -5.70 1.52
N GLN A 27 -43.99 -5.14 0.51
CA GLN A 27 -45.31 -5.60 0.09
C GLN A 27 -45.27 -7.02 -0.49
N ILE A 28 -44.23 -7.37 -1.23
CA ILE A 28 -43.99 -8.75 -1.71
C ILE A 28 -43.78 -9.69 -0.52
N PHE A 29 -43.04 -9.25 0.51
CA PHE A 29 -42.81 -10.01 1.73
C PHE A 29 -44.11 -10.29 2.50
N ILE A 30 -44.98 -9.28 2.66
CA ILE A 30 -46.29 -9.43 3.32
C ILE A 30 -47.19 -10.42 2.56
N VAL A 31 -47.22 -10.33 1.23
CA VAL A 31 -47.99 -11.24 0.37
C VAL A 31 -47.44 -12.67 0.48
N LEU A 32 -46.13 -12.86 0.46
CA LEU A 32 -45.49 -14.18 0.63
C LEU A 32 -45.72 -14.76 2.03
N SER A 33 -45.72 -13.92 3.07
CA SER A 33 -45.95 -14.30 4.47
C SER A 33 -47.38 -14.78 4.71
N LEU A 34 -48.37 -14.14 4.07
CA LEU A 34 -49.78 -14.54 4.16
C LEU A 34 -50.06 -15.87 3.45
N TYR A 35 -49.27 -16.24 2.44
CA TYR A 35 -49.41 -17.50 1.71
C TYR A 35 -48.79 -18.72 2.42
N LEU A 36 -47.92 -18.52 3.42
CA LEU A 36 -47.35 -19.60 4.24
C LEU A 36 -48.40 -20.30 5.14
N PHE A 37 -49.61 -19.74 5.26
CA PHE A 37 -50.72 -20.29 6.03
C PHE A 37 -51.77 -21.05 5.20
N LEU A 38 -51.55 -21.21 3.89
CA LEU A 38 -52.46 -21.96 3.02
C LEU A 38 -52.00 -23.42 2.87
N ASP A 39 -52.83 -24.35 3.33
CA ASP A 39 -52.53 -25.78 3.45
C ASP A 39 -53.08 -26.55 2.24
N ASP A 40 -52.37 -26.49 1.11
CA ASP A 40 -52.66 -27.33 -0.06
C ASP A 40 -51.39 -27.68 -0.85
N GLU A 41 -51.42 -28.78 -1.61
CA GLU A 41 -50.29 -29.44 -2.29
C GLU A 41 -49.44 -28.53 -3.21
N LYS A 42 -49.96 -27.38 -3.66
CA LYS A 42 -49.18 -26.36 -4.38
C LYS A 42 -48.10 -25.67 -3.51
N SER A 43 -48.16 -25.80 -2.18
CA SER A 43 -47.21 -25.19 -1.25
C SER A 43 -45.82 -25.83 -1.25
N ILE A 44 -45.67 -27.09 -1.71
CA ILE A 44 -44.39 -27.82 -1.63
C ILE A 44 -43.37 -27.33 -2.66
N ILE A 45 -43.80 -27.03 -3.88
CA ILE A 45 -42.93 -26.50 -4.96
C ILE A 45 -42.50 -25.06 -4.64
N MET A 46 -43.39 -24.25 -4.06
CA MET A 46 -43.09 -22.88 -3.64
C MET A 46 -42.26 -22.79 -2.36
N LYS A 47 -42.42 -23.71 -1.39
CA LYS A 47 -41.53 -23.77 -0.20
C LYS A 47 -40.07 -24.06 -0.57
N LYS A 48 -39.83 -24.85 -1.63
CA LYS A 48 -38.48 -25.01 -2.20
C LYS A 48 -37.98 -23.71 -2.84
N GLY A 49 -38.80 -23.01 -3.63
CA GLY A 49 -38.45 -21.73 -4.24
C GLY A 49 -38.18 -20.60 -3.23
N ILE A 50 -38.93 -20.56 -2.12
CA ILE A 50 -38.72 -19.60 -1.02
C ILE A 50 -37.45 -19.92 -0.24
N ASN A 51 -37.09 -21.19 -0.04
CA ASN A 51 -35.77 -21.53 0.54
C ASN A 51 -34.61 -21.10 -0.37
N TYR A 52 -34.74 -21.20 -1.70
CA TYR A 52 -33.73 -20.68 -2.62
C TYR A 52 -33.66 -19.15 -2.59
N LEU A 53 -34.80 -18.44 -2.52
CA LEU A 53 -34.80 -16.98 -2.39
C LEU A 53 -34.26 -16.50 -1.04
N SER A 54 -34.56 -17.18 0.06
CA SER A 54 -34.03 -16.84 1.38
C SER A 54 -32.53 -17.12 1.50
N VAL A 55 -32.02 -18.16 0.84
CA VAL A 55 -30.57 -18.44 0.75
C VAL A 55 -29.87 -17.42 -0.14
N VAL A 56 -30.46 -17.04 -1.28
CA VAL A 56 -29.92 -15.97 -2.14
C VAL A 56 -29.97 -14.62 -1.43
N PHE A 57 -31.00 -14.33 -0.63
CA PHE A 57 -31.08 -13.10 0.16
C PHE A 57 -30.13 -13.11 1.36
N LEU A 58 -29.87 -14.26 2.00
CA LEU A 58 -28.82 -14.42 3.01
C LEU A 58 -27.43 -14.18 2.41
N ILE A 59 -27.17 -14.69 1.21
CA ILE A 59 -25.92 -14.47 0.45
C ILE A 59 -25.79 -13.00 -0.01
N LEU A 60 -26.89 -12.34 -0.36
CA LEU A 60 -26.91 -10.92 -0.73
C LEU A 60 -26.90 -9.97 0.48
N SER A 61 -27.36 -10.40 1.66
CA SER A 61 -27.27 -9.64 2.91
C SER A 61 -25.96 -9.85 3.66
N SER A 62 -25.25 -10.95 3.42
CA SER A 62 -23.84 -11.10 3.81
C SER A 62 -22.90 -10.33 2.89
N GLY A 63 -23.34 -9.96 1.68
CA GLY A 63 -22.59 -9.17 0.70
C GLY A 63 -22.75 -7.66 0.82
N LEU A 64 -23.37 -7.15 1.89
CA LEU A 64 -23.61 -5.72 2.14
C LEU A 64 -23.37 -5.36 3.60
N ILE A 65 -22.33 -5.92 4.21
CA ILE A 65 -21.49 -5.13 5.09
C ILE A 65 -20.28 -4.79 4.22
N ALA A 66 -20.34 -3.67 3.51
CA ALA A 66 -19.11 -3.03 3.08
C ALA A 66 -18.38 -2.72 4.39
N GLN A 67 -17.40 -3.54 4.76
CA GLN A 67 -16.48 -3.20 5.82
C GLN A 67 -15.75 -1.97 5.28
N ASN A 68 -16.17 -0.79 5.74
CA ASN A 68 -15.57 0.47 5.34
C ASN A 68 -14.20 0.51 5.99
N GLN A 69 -13.22 -0.14 5.36
CA GLN A 69 -11.83 -0.21 5.79
C GLN A 69 -11.32 1.23 5.92
N SER A 70 -10.78 1.59 7.09
CA SER A 70 -10.17 2.92 7.30
C SER A 70 -8.76 2.99 6.72
N TYR A 71 -8.16 1.84 6.42
CA TYR A 71 -6.85 1.71 5.83
C TYR A 71 -6.88 0.62 4.73
N PRO A 72 -7.61 0.85 3.61
CA PRO A 72 -7.61 -0.09 2.50
C PRO A 72 -6.21 -0.14 1.88
N ILE A 73 -5.69 -1.35 1.65
CA ILE A 73 -4.36 -1.53 1.08
C ILE A 73 -4.51 -1.71 -0.42
N VAL A 74 -4.05 -0.71 -1.17
CA VAL A 74 -4.00 -0.74 -2.63
C VAL A 74 -3.07 -1.86 -3.08
N ASP A 75 -3.45 -2.56 -4.13
CA ASP A 75 -2.66 -3.62 -4.77
C ASP A 75 -1.29 -3.10 -5.24
N THR A 76 -0.32 -4.02 -5.37
CA THR A 76 1.03 -3.67 -5.84
C THR A 76 1.07 -3.42 -7.35
N GLY A 77 0.11 -3.97 -8.12
CA GLY A 77 0.09 -3.95 -9.58
C GLY A 77 1.13 -4.87 -10.21
N GLN A 78 1.68 -5.83 -9.46
CA GLN A 78 2.59 -6.81 -10.01
C GLN A 78 1.82 -7.92 -10.75
N GLU A 79 2.00 -8.00 -12.06
CA GLU A 79 1.31 -8.98 -12.91
C GLU A 79 2.23 -10.10 -13.44
N LEU A 80 3.55 -9.92 -13.29
CA LEU A 80 4.58 -10.82 -13.80
C LEU A 80 5.07 -11.77 -12.72
N PHE A 81 5.58 -12.92 -13.15
CA PHE A 81 6.12 -13.97 -12.28
C PHE A 81 7.62 -14.09 -12.49
N TYR A 82 8.35 -14.43 -11.43
CA TYR A 82 9.79 -14.52 -11.47
C TYR A 82 10.31 -15.82 -10.82
N ASP A 83 11.43 -16.32 -11.34
CA ASP A 83 12.30 -17.23 -10.59
C ASP A 83 13.38 -16.42 -9.87
N THR A 84 14.46 -17.07 -9.41
CA THR A 84 15.57 -16.38 -8.72
C THR A 84 16.40 -15.45 -9.60
N VAL A 85 16.14 -15.40 -10.91
CA VAL A 85 16.94 -14.66 -11.90
C VAL A 85 16.07 -13.99 -12.96
N HIS A 86 15.09 -14.69 -13.54
CA HIS A 86 14.37 -14.25 -14.73
C HIS A 86 12.86 -14.11 -14.47
N GLU A 87 12.20 -13.34 -15.34
CA GLU A 87 10.77 -13.47 -15.58
C GLU A 87 10.44 -14.88 -16.10
N ILE A 88 9.36 -15.48 -15.60
CA ILE A 88 8.85 -16.79 -15.98
C ILE A 88 7.35 -16.73 -16.30
N PRO A 89 6.80 -17.68 -17.06
CA PRO A 89 5.36 -17.87 -17.14
C PRO A 89 4.77 -18.21 -15.77
N ALA A 90 3.48 -17.92 -15.58
CA ALA A 90 2.73 -18.28 -14.38
C ALA A 90 3.01 -19.74 -13.92
N PRO A 91 3.60 -19.94 -12.73
CA PRO A 91 3.85 -21.26 -12.17
C PRO A 91 2.57 -22.09 -12.02
N ALA A 92 2.70 -23.41 -12.14
CA ALA A 92 1.56 -24.30 -11.91
C ALA A 92 1.27 -24.41 -10.40
N VAL A 93 0.00 -24.63 -10.02
CA VAL A 93 -0.38 -24.85 -8.62
C VAL A 93 0.49 -25.95 -7.99
N GLY A 94 1.14 -25.63 -6.88
CA GLY A 94 2.04 -26.52 -6.14
C GLY A 94 3.43 -26.73 -6.74
N SER A 95 3.80 -26.00 -7.81
CA SER A 95 5.20 -25.94 -8.26
C SER A 95 6.01 -24.92 -7.47
N ILE A 96 7.34 -25.00 -7.57
CA ILE A 96 8.21 -23.92 -7.08
C ILE A 96 7.76 -22.58 -7.65
N PHE A 97 7.92 -21.53 -6.85
CA PHE A 97 7.50 -20.15 -7.17
C PHE A 97 5.99 -19.92 -7.35
N TYR A 98 5.13 -20.91 -7.13
CA TYR A 98 3.69 -20.67 -6.99
C TYR A 98 3.40 -19.90 -5.70
N GLY A 99 2.38 -19.01 -5.70
CA GLY A 99 2.01 -18.18 -4.55
C GLY A 99 2.64 -16.79 -4.50
N GLN A 100 3.33 -16.35 -5.57
CA GLN A 100 3.78 -14.98 -5.75
C GLN A 100 2.62 -13.96 -5.72
N ASP A 101 2.95 -12.70 -5.48
CA ASP A 101 2.02 -11.56 -5.47
C ASP A 101 1.10 -11.54 -6.70
N ALA A 102 1.65 -11.78 -7.89
CA ALA A 102 0.90 -11.82 -9.14
C ALA A 102 -0.20 -12.90 -9.25
N PHE A 103 -0.31 -13.81 -8.28
CA PHE A 103 -1.47 -14.73 -8.19
C PHE A 103 -2.67 -14.13 -7.44
N TYR A 104 -2.48 -13.02 -6.74
CA TYR A 104 -3.42 -12.48 -5.77
C TYR A 104 -3.89 -11.09 -6.18
N ASP A 105 -5.14 -11.00 -6.65
CA ASP A 105 -5.76 -9.70 -6.92
C ASP A 105 -6.13 -9.00 -5.60
N GLY A 106 -5.41 -7.93 -5.25
CA GLY A 106 -5.77 -7.00 -4.19
C GLY A 106 -6.77 -5.92 -4.63
N ILE A 107 -6.88 -4.85 -3.83
CA ILE A 107 -7.72 -3.69 -4.18
C ILE A 107 -6.99 -2.86 -5.25
N GLN A 108 -7.36 -3.03 -6.51
CA GLN A 108 -6.70 -2.35 -7.63
C GLN A 108 -6.75 -0.81 -7.47
N PRO A 109 -5.65 -0.10 -7.79
CA PRO A 109 -5.62 1.36 -7.71
C PRO A 109 -6.68 1.98 -8.62
N GLU A 110 -7.39 2.98 -8.09
CA GLU A 110 -8.39 3.72 -8.85
C GLU A 110 -8.18 5.22 -8.60
N TYR A 111 -7.75 5.94 -9.64
CA TYR A 111 -7.44 7.37 -9.56
C TYR A 111 -8.37 8.19 -10.45
N SER A 112 -8.59 9.44 -10.07
CA SER A 112 -9.28 10.45 -10.88
C SER A 112 -8.44 11.71 -10.95
N ASP A 113 -7.99 12.09 -12.14
CA ASP A 113 -7.42 13.41 -12.39
C ASP A 113 -8.55 14.46 -12.34
N ASN A 114 -8.42 15.43 -11.44
CA ASN A 114 -9.44 16.46 -11.22
C ASN A 114 -9.32 17.63 -12.22
N GLY A 115 -8.24 17.69 -13.01
CA GLY A 115 -8.00 18.73 -14.01
C GLY A 115 -7.66 20.10 -13.42
N ASP A 116 -7.30 20.14 -12.14
CA ASP A 116 -6.99 21.36 -11.36
C ASP A 116 -5.63 21.28 -10.64
N GLY A 117 -4.77 20.35 -11.07
CA GLY A 117 -3.48 20.08 -10.46
C GLY A 117 -3.53 19.05 -9.32
N THR A 118 -4.67 18.39 -9.11
CA THR A 118 -4.83 17.34 -8.10
C THR A 118 -5.30 16.01 -8.68
N VAL A 119 -4.97 14.92 -7.98
CA VAL A 119 -5.43 13.56 -8.26
C VAL A 119 -6.16 13.03 -7.03
N SER A 120 -7.37 12.51 -7.21
CA SER A 120 -8.10 11.79 -6.16
C SER A 120 -7.81 10.29 -6.26
N ASP A 121 -7.39 9.70 -5.15
CA ASP A 121 -7.31 8.26 -4.97
C ASP A 121 -8.66 7.77 -4.40
N LEU A 122 -9.40 7.04 -5.24
CA LEU A 122 -10.75 6.58 -4.95
C LEU A 122 -10.77 5.34 -4.04
N VAL A 123 -9.63 4.68 -3.84
CA VAL A 123 -9.47 3.56 -2.91
C VAL A 123 -9.18 4.09 -1.51
N THR A 124 -8.13 4.89 -1.37
CA THR A 124 -7.66 5.36 -0.06
C THR A 124 -8.47 6.56 0.47
N GLY A 125 -9.17 7.26 -0.43
CA GLY A 125 -9.86 8.51 -0.11
C GLY A 125 -8.92 9.70 0.07
N LEU A 126 -7.63 9.53 -0.24
CA LEU A 126 -6.63 10.59 -0.25
C LEU A 126 -6.76 11.43 -1.53
N MET A 127 -6.37 12.69 -1.44
CA MET A 127 -6.22 13.57 -2.60
C MET A 127 -4.80 14.13 -2.59
N TRP A 128 -4.17 14.09 -3.75
CA TRP A 128 -2.75 14.36 -3.94
C TRP A 128 -2.53 15.56 -4.86
N SER A 129 -1.45 16.32 -4.63
CA SER A 129 -0.87 17.17 -5.67
C SER A 129 -0.41 16.28 -6.83
N LYS A 130 -0.72 16.68 -8.07
CA LYS A 130 -0.44 15.87 -9.27
C LYS A 130 1.05 15.84 -9.65
N SER A 131 1.74 16.96 -9.46
CA SER A 131 3.07 17.21 -10.02
C SER A 131 4.12 17.55 -8.97
N TYR A 132 5.38 17.36 -9.33
CA TYR A 132 6.54 17.82 -8.57
C TYR A 132 7.02 19.20 -9.01
N ASP A 133 6.49 19.74 -10.12
CA ASP A 133 6.79 21.09 -10.60
C ASP A 133 6.32 22.14 -9.57
N MET A 134 7.26 22.68 -8.81
CA MET A 134 7.00 23.61 -7.71
C MET A 134 7.08 25.07 -8.13
N ASP A 135 7.72 25.38 -9.26
CA ASP A 135 7.87 26.74 -9.76
C ASP A 135 6.92 27.10 -10.93
N GLY A 136 6.26 26.10 -11.49
CA GLY A 136 5.21 26.19 -12.50
C GLY A 136 5.73 26.44 -13.92
N ASP A 137 6.98 26.11 -14.21
CA ASP A 137 7.58 26.29 -15.54
C ASP A 137 7.31 25.13 -16.52
N GLY A 138 6.79 24.01 -16.00
CA GLY A 138 6.40 22.82 -16.75
C GLY A 138 7.49 21.76 -16.92
N ASP A 139 8.70 22.01 -16.42
CA ASP A 139 9.77 21.02 -16.30
C ASP A 139 9.82 20.50 -14.84
N ILE A 140 10.28 19.26 -14.64
CA ILE A 140 10.52 18.71 -13.30
C ILE A 140 12.01 18.42 -13.16
N GLU A 141 12.70 19.19 -12.34
CA GLU A 141 14.14 19.21 -12.23
C GLU A 141 14.66 19.55 -10.81
N TYR A 142 15.96 19.75 -10.66
CA TYR A 142 16.58 20.03 -9.37
C TYR A 142 16.01 21.24 -8.61
N ASN A 143 15.65 22.34 -9.29
CA ASN A 143 15.14 23.55 -8.64
C ASN A 143 13.71 23.40 -8.09
N ASP A 144 12.98 22.36 -8.48
CA ASP A 144 11.69 21.99 -7.88
C ASP A 144 11.84 21.35 -6.50
N LYS A 145 13.05 20.88 -6.19
CA LYS A 145 13.33 20.21 -4.93
C LYS A 145 13.42 21.22 -3.81
N MET A 146 13.10 20.73 -2.63
CA MET A 146 13.12 21.49 -1.38
C MET A 146 13.86 20.72 -0.31
N SER A 147 14.49 21.43 0.63
CA SER A 147 14.92 20.81 1.89
C SER A 147 13.71 20.32 2.68
N TYR A 148 13.94 19.43 3.65
CA TYR A 148 12.86 18.93 4.50
C TYR A 148 12.13 20.05 5.27
N GLU A 149 12.87 21.06 5.77
CA GLU A 149 12.27 22.21 6.47
C GLU A 149 11.42 23.08 5.52
N GLU A 150 11.90 23.31 4.30
CA GLU A 150 11.16 24.04 3.27
C GLU A 150 9.90 23.28 2.83
N ALA A 151 9.96 21.96 2.70
CA ALA A 151 8.81 21.12 2.36
C ALA A 151 7.70 21.23 3.42
N LEU A 152 8.06 21.23 4.71
CA LEU A 152 7.11 21.43 5.81
C LEU A 152 6.48 22.84 5.75
N ALA A 153 7.30 23.87 5.53
CA ALA A 153 6.82 25.25 5.42
C ALA A 153 5.94 25.48 4.18
N ALA A 154 6.26 24.81 3.07
CA ALA A 154 5.46 24.82 1.85
C ALA A 154 4.09 24.19 2.10
N ALA A 155 4.02 23.04 2.78
CA ALA A 155 2.76 22.39 3.14
C ALA A 155 1.83 23.33 3.92
N ASP A 156 2.35 24.03 4.95
CA ASP A 156 1.60 24.94 5.82
C ASP A 156 0.99 26.15 5.10
N THR A 157 1.50 26.48 3.91
CA THR A 157 1.08 27.67 3.15
C THR A 157 0.48 27.35 1.79
N LEU A 158 0.45 26.07 1.39
CA LEU A 158 -0.03 25.64 0.09
C LEU A 158 -1.55 25.86 -0.02
N SER A 159 -1.94 26.56 -1.08
CA SER A 159 -3.34 26.68 -1.50
C SER A 159 -3.47 26.16 -2.93
N LEU A 160 -3.84 24.89 -3.08
CA LEU A 160 -4.01 24.21 -4.36
C LEU A 160 -5.47 23.75 -4.54
N ALA A 161 -6.02 23.92 -5.75
CA ALA A 161 -7.39 23.57 -6.11
C ALA A 161 -8.50 24.12 -5.18
N GLY A 162 -8.22 25.24 -4.48
CA GLY A 162 -9.15 25.86 -3.53
C GLY A 162 -9.17 25.22 -2.14
N TYR A 163 -8.19 24.37 -1.83
CA TYR A 163 -7.98 23.76 -0.51
C TYR A 163 -6.72 24.31 0.16
N ASP A 164 -6.75 24.41 1.48
CA ASP A 164 -5.72 24.99 2.35
C ASP A 164 -5.31 24.06 3.52
N ASP A 165 -5.73 22.80 3.47
CA ASP A 165 -5.47 21.73 4.47
C ASP A 165 -4.48 20.68 3.94
N TRP A 166 -3.55 21.10 3.07
CA TRP A 166 -2.51 20.24 2.52
C TRP A 166 -1.43 19.94 3.57
N ARG A 167 -0.85 18.74 3.49
CA ARG A 167 0.24 18.29 4.35
C ARG A 167 1.24 17.43 3.59
N LEU A 168 2.43 17.28 4.15
CA LEU A 168 3.38 16.27 3.69
C LEU A 168 2.83 14.86 4.04
N PRO A 169 2.83 13.89 3.12
CA PRO A 169 2.29 12.56 3.36
C PRO A 169 3.12 11.83 4.41
N SER A 170 2.49 10.99 5.22
CA SER A 170 3.20 9.96 5.98
C SER A 170 3.81 8.92 5.03
N ILE A 171 4.78 8.15 5.53
CA ILE A 171 5.42 7.12 4.72
C ILE A 171 4.44 6.05 4.25
N LYS A 172 3.44 5.68 5.07
CA LYS A 172 2.38 4.74 4.70
C LYS A 172 1.49 5.27 3.57
N GLU A 173 1.23 6.57 3.55
CA GLU A 173 0.44 7.21 2.49
C GLU A 173 1.22 7.28 1.18
N VAL A 174 2.44 7.82 1.17
CA VAL A 174 3.20 7.93 -0.09
C VAL A 174 3.60 6.55 -0.63
N TYR A 175 3.82 5.57 0.25
CA TYR A 175 4.07 4.19 -0.17
C TYR A 175 2.83 3.53 -0.80
N SER A 176 1.60 4.01 -0.53
CA SER A 176 0.41 3.46 -1.20
C SER A 176 0.41 3.65 -2.72
N LEU A 177 1.10 4.70 -3.20
CA LEU A 177 1.21 5.04 -4.62
C LEU A 177 2.24 4.18 -5.38
N ILE A 178 3.07 3.41 -4.68
CA ILE A 178 4.12 2.63 -5.35
C ILE A 178 3.51 1.54 -6.23
N MET A 179 4.01 1.38 -7.45
CA MET A 179 3.56 0.34 -8.38
C MET A 179 4.72 -0.62 -8.71
N PHE A 180 4.56 -1.89 -8.36
CA PHE A 180 5.58 -2.94 -8.51
C PHE A 180 5.63 -3.59 -9.90
N TYR A 181 4.95 -3.02 -10.89
CA TYR A 181 5.32 -3.20 -12.30
C TYR A 181 6.54 -2.34 -12.68
N GLY A 182 6.95 -1.38 -11.84
CA GLY A 182 8.12 -0.55 -12.05
C GLY A 182 9.41 -1.38 -12.12
N ILE A 183 10.41 -0.87 -12.84
CA ILE A 183 11.69 -1.56 -13.06
C ILE A 183 12.78 -0.69 -12.48
N ASP A 184 13.50 -1.21 -11.48
CA ASP A 184 14.61 -0.49 -10.84
C ASP A 184 15.74 -0.27 -11.84
N PRO A 185 16.09 0.99 -12.18
CA PRO A 185 17.13 1.33 -13.14
C PRO A 185 18.49 1.59 -12.45
N SER A 186 18.67 1.20 -11.20
CA SER A 186 19.92 1.44 -10.46
C SER A 186 21.14 0.91 -11.24
N GLY A 187 22.08 1.80 -11.53
CA GLY A 187 23.29 1.50 -12.32
C GLY A 187 23.10 1.53 -13.83
N PHE A 188 21.92 1.85 -14.34
CA PHE A 188 21.67 2.07 -15.75
C PHE A 188 22.39 3.34 -16.26
N GLU A 189 23.03 3.22 -17.42
CA GLU A 189 23.62 4.34 -18.15
C GLU A 189 22.89 4.49 -19.49
N GLY A 190 22.15 5.57 -19.69
CA GLY A 190 21.37 5.77 -20.91
C GLY A 190 20.24 6.79 -20.76
N SER A 191 19.42 6.88 -21.79
CA SER A 191 18.22 7.74 -21.75
C SER A 191 17.16 7.16 -20.81
N THR A 192 16.48 8.03 -20.08
CA THR A 192 15.39 7.67 -19.17
C THR A 192 14.02 7.52 -19.86
N GLU A 193 13.93 7.77 -21.18
CA GLU A 193 12.67 7.80 -21.95
C GLU A 193 11.89 6.48 -21.90
N ASP A 194 12.60 5.35 -21.88
CA ASP A 194 12.01 4.00 -21.88
C ASP A 194 11.98 3.35 -20.49
N LEU A 195 12.38 4.07 -19.43
CA LEU A 195 12.36 3.53 -18.08
C LEU A 195 10.95 3.58 -17.48
N VAL A 196 10.63 2.58 -16.65
CA VAL A 196 9.31 2.43 -16.03
C VAL A 196 9.42 2.74 -14.54
N PRO A 197 8.96 3.90 -14.06
CA PRO A 197 9.01 4.22 -12.64
C PRO A 197 7.97 3.43 -11.84
N PHE A 198 8.17 3.37 -10.54
CA PHE A 198 7.28 2.70 -9.59
C PHE A 198 6.08 3.59 -9.20
N ILE A 199 5.50 4.32 -10.15
CA ILE A 199 4.30 5.15 -9.95
C ILE A 199 3.43 5.13 -11.21
N ASN A 200 2.13 5.36 -11.05
CA ASN A 200 1.22 5.46 -12.17
C ASN A 200 1.32 6.83 -12.87
N THR A 201 2.08 6.88 -13.96
CA THR A 201 2.35 8.09 -14.75
C THR A 201 1.21 8.51 -15.66
N ASP A 202 0.12 7.73 -15.76
CA ASP A 202 -1.11 8.21 -16.40
C ASP A 202 -1.81 9.28 -15.54
N TYR A 203 -1.53 9.29 -14.23
CA TYR A 203 -2.17 10.20 -13.27
C TYR A 203 -1.18 11.18 -12.63
N PHE A 204 0.03 10.73 -12.27
CA PHE A 204 1.02 11.53 -11.57
C PHE A 204 2.16 11.94 -12.50
N ASP A 205 2.54 13.21 -12.45
CA ASP A 205 3.72 13.65 -13.19
C ASP A 205 4.97 13.14 -12.47
N PHE A 206 5.98 12.73 -13.24
CA PHE A 206 7.19 12.14 -12.69
C PHE A 206 8.40 12.49 -13.55
N ALA A 207 9.52 12.77 -12.91
CA ALA A 207 10.83 12.79 -13.54
C ALA A 207 11.87 12.04 -12.70
N TYR A 208 12.85 11.47 -13.41
CA TYR A 208 14.07 10.95 -12.83
C TYR A 208 14.96 12.09 -12.29
N GLY A 209 16.06 11.77 -11.64
CA GLY A 209 17.03 12.79 -11.17
C GLY A 209 17.62 13.60 -12.33
N ASP A 210 17.93 14.87 -12.07
CA ASP A 210 18.44 15.83 -13.05
C ASP A 210 19.96 15.68 -13.25
N GLU A 211 20.33 14.95 -14.30
CA GLU A 211 21.74 14.76 -14.67
C GLU A 211 22.43 16.08 -15.08
N SER A 212 21.68 17.09 -15.50
CA SER A 212 22.23 18.41 -15.83
C SER A 212 22.69 19.19 -14.59
N ALA A 213 22.05 18.93 -13.44
CA ALA A 213 22.48 19.36 -12.12
C ALA A 213 23.51 18.43 -11.46
N GLY A 214 23.92 17.35 -12.15
CA GLY A 214 24.91 16.38 -11.67
C GLY A 214 24.33 15.30 -10.78
N GLU A 215 23.02 15.10 -10.80
CA GLU A 215 22.35 14.01 -10.11
C GLU A 215 22.45 12.69 -10.90
N ARG A 216 22.21 11.57 -10.23
CA ARG A 216 21.97 10.29 -10.91
C ARG A 216 20.51 10.20 -11.27
N ILE A 217 20.16 9.36 -12.26
CA ILE A 217 18.76 9.12 -12.63
C ILE A 217 17.87 8.67 -11.45
N ILE A 218 18.43 7.97 -10.45
CA ILE A 218 17.69 7.52 -9.27
C ILE A 218 17.60 8.58 -8.17
N ASP A 219 18.11 9.79 -8.37
CA ASP A 219 18.07 10.87 -7.38
C ASP A 219 16.71 11.60 -7.35
N ALA A 220 15.60 10.84 -7.37
CA ALA A 220 14.22 11.33 -7.41
C ALA A 220 13.46 11.04 -6.10
N GLN A 221 14.10 11.34 -4.97
CA GLN A 221 13.55 11.02 -3.65
C GLN A 221 12.43 11.97 -3.24
N ILE A 222 11.34 11.42 -2.69
CA ILE A 222 10.18 12.17 -2.20
C ILE A 222 10.16 12.19 -0.68
N ALA A 223 9.99 13.39 -0.15
CA ALA A 223 9.89 13.62 1.29
C ALA A 223 8.57 13.08 1.87
N SER A 224 8.63 12.54 3.08
CA SER A 224 7.44 12.19 3.89
C SER A 224 7.54 12.85 5.27
N SER A 225 6.43 13.00 5.97
CA SER A 225 6.38 13.50 7.34
C SER A 225 6.84 12.48 8.39
N THR A 226 7.19 11.26 7.97
CA THR A 226 7.59 10.18 8.89
C THR A 226 9.08 10.18 9.13
N LEU A 227 9.46 10.55 10.36
CA LEU A 227 10.84 10.52 10.82
C LEU A 227 11.19 9.15 11.43
N TYR A 228 12.43 8.73 11.22
CA TYR A 228 13.00 7.63 11.97
C TYR A 228 13.21 8.07 13.42
N VAL A 229 12.70 7.27 14.35
CA VAL A 229 12.78 7.58 15.79
C VAL A 229 14.19 7.40 16.37
N GLY A 230 15.04 6.63 15.69
CA GLY A 230 16.44 6.48 16.03
C GLY A 230 17.34 7.51 15.33
N LEU A 231 18.64 7.30 15.42
CA LEU A 231 19.64 8.07 14.67
C LEU A 231 20.30 7.15 13.64
N THR A 232 20.71 7.71 12.51
CA THR A 232 21.45 6.94 11.50
C THR A 232 22.91 7.40 11.43
N MET A 233 23.55 7.25 10.27
CA MET A 233 24.98 7.49 10.06
C MET A 233 25.39 8.84 10.66
N MET A 234 26.52 8.86 11.39
CA MET A 234 27.05 10.05 12.07
C MET A 234 26.13 10.71 13.14
N GLY A 235 25.04 10.03 13.54
CA GLY A 235 24.09 10.56 14.52
C GLY A 235 23.02 11.45 13.90
N ASP A 236 22.79 11.34 12.59
CA ASP A 236 21.87 12.21 11.85
C ASP A 236 20.40 11.86 12.10
N GLU A 237 19.60 12.92 12.25
CA GLU A 237 18.13 12.82 12.14
C GLU A 237 17.77 12.42 10.71
N THR A 238 16.85 11.47 10.59
CA THR A 238 16.57 10.79 9.32
C THR A 238 15.08 10.76 9.06
N MET A 239 14.69 11.15 7.86
CA MET A 239 13.34 11.04 7.34
C MET A 239 13.21 9.76 6.50
N PHE A 240 12.12 9.02 6.64
CA PHE A 240 11.76 8.00 5.65
C PHE A 240 11.23 8.68 4.40
N GLY A 241 11.80 8.38 3.24
CA GLY A 241 11.29 8.84 1.94
C GLY A 241 11.06 7.68 0.99
N VAL A 242 10.19 7.89 0.00
CA VAL A 242 9.98 6.96 -1.12
C VAL A 242 10.77 7.46 -2.32
N ASN A 243 11.31 6.55 -3.11
CA ASN A 243 11.93 6.87 -4.38
C ASN A 243 11.25 6.08 -5.50
N PHE A 244 10.32 6.71 -6.22
CA PHE A 244 9.62 6.04 -7.32
C PHE A 244 10.52 5.76 -8.52
N ALA A 245 11.73 6.33 -8.59
CA ALA A 245 12.70 5.94 -9.62
C ALA A 245 13.22 4.52 -9.39
N ASP A 246 13.43 4.08 -8.13
CA ASP A 246 14.06 2.79 -7.80
C ASP A 246 13.20 1.86 -6.94
N GLY A 247 11.98 2.28 -6.58
CA GLY A 247 10.96 1.49 -5.92
C GLY A 247 11.17 1.25 -4.43
N ARG A 248 11.95 2.08 -3.72
CA ARG A 248 12.30 1.83 -2.31
C ARG A 248 11.86 2.91 -1.34
N ILE A 249 11.57 2.47 -0.12
CA ILE A 249 11.66 3.32 1.07
C ILE A 249 13.13 3.34 1.53
N LYS A 250 13.66 4.52 1.82
CA LYS A 250 14.99 4.65 2.45
C LYS A 250 14.96 5.71 3.55
N GLY A 251 15.93 5.61 4.46
CA GLY A 251 16.24 6.67 5.41
C GLY A 251 17.14 7.71 4.75
N TYR A 252 16.71 8.98 4.77
CA TYR A 252 17.48 10.11 4.28
C TYR A 252 17.79 11.10 5.41
N GLY A 253 19.07 11.38 5.61
CA GLY A 253 19.47 12.50 6.46
C GLY A 253 18.87 13.80 5.93
N THR A 254 18.27 14.60 6.80
CA THR A 254 17.62 15.87 6.44
C THR A 254 18.61 17.04 6.45
N GLY A 255 19.74 16.90 7.12
CA GLY A 255 20.80 17.89 7.17
C GLY A 255 21.72 17.89 5.93
N PRO A 256 22.77 18.73 5.95
CA PRO A 256 23.75 18.76 4.87
C PRO A 256 24.52 17.45 4.74
N LEU A 257 24.73 17.00 3.50
CA LEU A 257 25.57 15.84 3.21
C LEU A 257 27.05 16.14 3.50
N PRO A 258 27.89 15.11 3.77
CA PRO A 258 29.33 15.31 3.93
C PRO A 258 29.95 16.10 2.78
N GLY A 259 30.53 17.27 3.10
CA GLY A 259 31.15 18.16 2.11
C GLY A 259 30.20 19.21 1.50
N HIS A 260 28.93 19.23 1.90
CA HIS A 260 27.94 20.23 1.49
C HIS A 260 27.56 21.13 2.67
N THR A 261 27.17 22.37 2.37
CA THR A 261 26.65 23.33 3.38
C THR A 261 25.14 23.36 3.41
N GLU A 262 24.50 23.06 2.27
CA GLU A 262 23.05 23.07 2.15
C GLU A 262 22.44 21.73 2.57
N PRO A 263 21.25 21.75 3.19
CA PRO A 263 20.49 20.54 3.46
C PRO A 263 20.23 19.73 2.19
N LYS A 264 20.07 18.41 2.35
CA LYS A 264 19.65 17.57 1.24
C LYS A 264 18.28 18.02 0.69
N GLN A 265 18.18 18.05 -0.63
CA GLN A 265 16.98 18.45 -1.37
C GLN A 265 16.19 17.20 -1.81
N PHE A 266 14.86 17.32 -1.82
CA PHE A 266 13.91 16.26 -2.15
C PHE A 266 12.81 16.79 -3.06
N TYR A 267 12.28 15.96 -3.95
CA TYR A 267 10.96 16.23 -4.53
C TYR A 267 9.90 16.14 -3.43
N VAL A 268 8.77 16.81 -3.66
CA VAL A 268 7.67 16.86 -2.69
C VAL A 268 6.35 16.56 -3.36
N MET A 269 5.51 15.78 -2.69
CA MET A 269 4.10 15.65 -2.97
C MET A 269 3.33 16.07 -1.73
N PHE A 270 2.20 16.73 -1.93
CA PHE A 270 1.30 17.08 -0.85
C PHE A 270 0.04 16.24 -0.93
N VAL A 271 -0.50 15.90 0.24
CA VAL A 271 -1.70 15.09 0.37
C VAL A 271 -2.69 15.76 1.31
N ARG A 272 -3.97 15.42 1.15
CA ARG A 272 -5.05 15.80 2.05
C ARG A 272 -6.12 14.70 2.11
N GLY A 273 -7.03 14.81 3.07
CA GLY A 273 -8.08 13.81 3.31
C GLY A 273 -7.61 12.59 4.12
N ALA A 274 -8.52 11.62 4.24
CA ALA A 274 -8.36 10.32 4.92
C ALA A 274 -7.43 10.31 6.15
N GLU A 275 -7.78 11.09 7.19
CA GLU A 275 -6.93 11.30 8.38
C GLU A 275 -6.51 10.03 9.14
N ASN A 276 -7.23 8.91 8.97
CA ASN A 276 -6.94 7.64 9.64
C ASN A 276 -6.23 6.62 8.74
N TYR A 277 -5.89 6.97 7.50
CA TYR A 277 -5.13 6.09 6.63
C TYR A 277 -3.76 5.80 7.27
N GLY A 278 -3.33 4.54 7.27
CA GLY A 278 -2.07 4.15 7.93
C GLY A 278 -2.20 3.71 9.39
N ILE A 279 -3.38 3.86 10.01
CA ILE A 279 -3.64 3.49 11.41
C ILE A 279 -4.30 2.10 11.45
N ASN A 280 -3.61 1.12 12.02
CA ASN A 280 -4.11 -0.23 12.22
C ASN A 280 -5.09 -0.33 13.42
N ASP A 281 -5.96 -1.33 13.41
CA ASP A 281 -6.86 -1.70 14.53
C ASP A 281 -6.72 -3.21 14.83
N PHE A 282 -5.64 -3.56 15.53
CA PHE A 282 -5.29 -4.96 15.81
C PHE A 282 -6.11 -5.57 16.96
N ILE A 283 -6.62 -6.77 16.72
CA ILE A 283 -7.31 -7.62 17.69
C ILE A 283 -6.62 -8.98 17.76
N ASP A 284 -6.14 -9.35 18.95
CA ASP A 284 -5.69 -10.72 19.24
C ASP A 284 -6.91 -11.64 19.36
N ASN A 285 -7.02 -12.61 18.45
CA ASN A 285 -8.12 -13.56 18.40
C ASN A 285 -8.00 -14.68 19.46
N GLN A 286 -6.89 -14.73 20.20
CA GLN A 286 -6.59 -15.74 21.23
C GLN A 286 -6.53 -17.18 20.70
N ASP A 287 -6.32 -17.34 19.40
CA ASP A 287 -6.14 -18.63 18.71
C ASP A 287 -4.81 -18.73 17.95
N GLY A 288 -3.94 -17.73 18.14
CA GLY A 288 -2.67 -17.61 17.42
C GLY A 288 -2.73 -16.68 16.21
N THR A 289 -3.86 -16.04 15.94
CA THR A 289 -4.01 -15.04 14.89
C THR A 289 -4.29 -13.63 15.43
N VAL A 290 -3.99 -12.63 14.61
CA VAL A 290 -4.28 -11.21 14.85
C VAL A 290 -5.09 -10.68 13.67
N THR A 291 -6.27 -10.11 13.93
CA THR A 291 -7.06 -9.42 12.91
C THR A 291 -6.77 -7.93 12.95
N ASP A 292 -6.54 -7.30 11.81
CA ASP A 292 -6.53 -5.86 11.66
C ASP A 292 -7.85 -5.40 11.03
N ASN A 293 -8.75 -4.80 11.83
CA ASN A 293 -10.03 -4.35 11.29
C ASN A 293 -9.90 -3.17 10.33
N ALA A 294 -8.80 -2.41 10.39
CA ALA A 294 -8.59 -1.24 9.55
C ALA A 294 -8.31 -1.64 8.10
N THR A 295 -7.56 -2.72 7.90
CA THR A 295 -7.16 -3.27 6.59
C THR A 295 -8.03 -4.47 6.18
N GLY A 296 -8.72 -5.10 7.13
CA GLY A 296 -9.48 -6.34 6.92
C GLY A 296 -8.63 -7.60 6.84
N LEU A 297 -7.31 -7.50 7.04
CA LEU A 297 -6.39 -8.63 6.98
C LEU A 297 -6.35 -9.39 8.32
N MET A 298 -6.00 -10.68 8.23
CA MET A 298 -5.70 -11.52 9.38
C MET A 298 -4.27 -12.06 9.22
N TRP A 299 -3.53 -12.04 10.31
CA TRP A 299 -2.11 -12.37 10.37
C TRP A 299 -1.89 -13.50 11.37
N THR A 300 -0.85 -14.32 11.15
CA THR A 300 -0.31 -15.14 12.24
C THR A 300 0.30 -14.22 13.29
N LYS A 301 0.14 -14.58 14.56
CA LYS A 301 0.68 -13.81 15.68
C LYS A 301 2.18 -14.01 15.85
N ASP A 302 2.62 -15.24 15.62
CA ASP A 302 4.03 -15.64 15.65
C ASP A 302 4.59 -15.70 14.22
N ASP A 303 5.88 -15.40 14.08
CA ASP A 303 6.65 -15.71 12.88
C ASP A 303 6.99 -17.20 12.77
N ASP A 304 7.61 -17.62 11.68
CA ASP A 304 7.97 -19.04 11.45
C ASP A 304 9.16 -19.50 12.33
N GLY A 305 9.90 -18.54 12.90
CA GLY A 305 11.02 -18.76 13.80
C GLY A 305 12.35 -19.13 13.13
N SER A 306 12.44 -19.13 11.80
CA SER A 306 13.66 -19.49 11.06
C SER A 306 13.84 -18.70 9.77
N GLY A 307 15.07 -18.60 9.27
CA GLY A 307 15.30 -18.01 7.95
C GLY A 307 14.91 -18.97 6.84
N MET A 308 14.12 -18.51 5.86
CA MET A 308 13.77 -19.25 4.65
C MET A 308 14.30 -18.53 3.40
N VAL A 309 14.60 -19.28 2.35
CA VAL A 309 14.77 -18.68 1.01
C VAL A 309 13.38 -18.39 0.42
N TRP A 310 13.30 -17.40 -0.47
CA TRP A 310 12.02 -16.85 -0.90
C TRP A 310 11.01 -17.89 -1.42
N HIS A 311 11.43 -18.81 -2.29
CA HIS A 311 10.50 -19.83 -2.80
C HIS A 311 10.02 -20.84 -1.75
N GLU A 312 10.81 -21.07 -0.68
CA GLU A 312 10.38 -21.90 0.46
C GLU A 312 9.36 -21.15 1.32
N ALA A 313 9.49 -19.83 1.45
CA ALA A 313 8.50 -19.00 2.14
C ALA A 313 7.15 -18.98 1.40
N LEU A 314 7.17 -18.89 0.07
CA LEU A 314 5.97 -19.04 -0.76
C LEU A 314 5.31 -20.41 -0.52
N GLU A 315 6.08 -21.50 -0.67
CA GLU A 315 5.59 -22.86 -0.47
C GLU A 315 5.07 -23.09 0.96
N TYR A 316 5.74 -22.52 1.97
CA TYR A 316 5.33 -22.62 3.36
C TYR A 316 3.95 -21.99 3.58
N ALA A 317 3.73 -20.79 3.07
CA ALA A 317 2.46 -20.09 3.25
C ALA A 317 1.31 -20.83 2.54
N GLU A 318 1.48 -21.21 1.27
CA GLU A 318 0.46 -21.93 0.48
C GLU A 318 0.03 -23.27 1.09
N ASN A 319 0.93 -23.94 1.82
CA ASN A 319 0.65 -25.23 2.44
C ASN A 319 0.24 -25.11 3.91
N SER A 320 0.13 -23.90 4.45
CA SER A 320 -0.15 -23.68 5.86
C SER A 320 -1.62 -23.94 6.18
N VAL A 321 -1.86 -24.84 7.15
CA VAL A 321 -3.16 -25.02 7.79
C VAL A 321 -3.01 -24.63 9.26
N TYR A 322 -3.48 -23.43 9.59
CA TYR A 322 -3.26 -22.80 10.90
C TYR A 322 -4.53 -22.12 11.41
N ALA A 323 -4.78 -22.23 12.72
CA ALA A 323 -5.98 -21.70 13.40
C ALA A 323 -7.34 -22.09 12.75
N GLY A 324 -7.37 -23.19 11.99
CA GLY A 324 -8.58 -23.66 11.29
C GLY A 324 -8.78 -23.09 9.88
N TYR A 325 -7.80 -22.34 9.37
CA TYR A 325 -7.76 -21.76 8.03
C TYR A 325 -6.71 -22.47 7.17
N ASP A 326 -6.97 -22.59 5.88
CA ASP A 326 -6.12 -23.24 4.86
C ASP A 326 -5.90 -22.35 3.62
N ASP A 327 -6.20 -21.06 3.74
CA ASP A 327 -6.09 -20.01 2.73
C ASP A 327 -4.98 -19.00 3.04
N TRP A 328 -3.99 -19.41 3.83
CA TRP A 328 -2.81 -18.60 4.12
C TRP A 328 -1.96 -18.39 2.87
N ARG A 329 -1.41 -17.18 2.74
CA ARG A 329 -0.48 -16.81 1.67
C ARG A 329 0.60 -15.89 2.21
N LEU A 330 1.70 -15.78 1.48
CA LEU A 330 2.70 -14.76 1.77
C LEU A 330 2.07 -13.38 1.46
N PRO A 331 2.18 -12.38 2.35
CA PRO A 331 1.64 -11.05 2.09
C PRO A 331 2.37 -10.41 0.92
N ASN A 332 1.70 -9.52 0.18
CA ASN A 332 2.43 -8.62 -0.71
C ASN A 332 3.18 -7.56 0.12
N VAL A 333 4.11 -6.84 -0.50
CA VAL A 333 4.98 -5.91 0.25
C VAL A 333 4.22 -4.72 0.83
N LYS A 334 3.11 -4.27 0.23
CA LYS A 334 2.26 -3.20 0.78
C LYS A 334 1.51 -3.68 2.02
N GLU A 335 1.01 -4.91 1.99
CA GLU A 335 0.38 -5.55 3.16
C GLU A 335 1.39 -5.71 4.29
N LEU A 336 2.60 -6.20 3.99
CA LEU A 336 3.65 -6.39 4.98
C LEU A 336 4.16 -5.05 5.55
N GLN A 337 4.22 -4.00 4.73
CA GLN A 337 4.59 -2.66 5.18
C GLN A 337 3.49 -2.02 6.06
N SER A 338 2.23 -2.37 5.84
CA SER A 338 1.09 -1.80 6.59
C SER A 338 1.14 -2.07 8.09
N ILE A 339 1.82 -3.14 8.51
CA ILE A 339 1.98 -3.53 9.92
C ILE A 339 3.27 -2.99 10.56
N VAL A 340 4.08 -2.21 9.82
CA VAL A 340 5.24 -1.51 10.40
C VAL A 340 4.77 -0.41 11.34
N ASP A 341 5.33 -0.40 12.54
CA ASP A 341 5.21 0.68 13.51
C ASP A 341 6.46 1.58 13.46
N TYR A 342 6.35 2.66 12.69
CA TYR A 342 7.42 3.64 12.51
C TYR A 342 7.75 4.46 13.77
N THR A 343 6.98 4.32 14.86
CA THR A 343 7.30 4.92 16.16
C THR A 343 8.26 4.08 17.00
N ARG A 344 8.65 2.90 16.48
CA ARG A 344 9.50 1.92 17.16
C ARG A 344 10.75 1.63 16.34
N ALA A 345 11.83 1.37 17.06
CA ALA A 345 13.07 0.84 16.52
C ALA A 345 13.81 0.06 17.62
N PRO A 346 14.64 -0.94 17.32
CA PRO A 346 15.37 -1.68 18.35
C PRO A 346 16.22 -0.78 19.26
N SER A 347 17.01 0.13 18.70
CA SER A 347 17.82 1.12 19.45
C SER A 347 17.04 2.10 20.34
N VAL A 348 15.73 2.27 20.13
CA VAL A 348 14.89 3.23 20.89
C VAL A 348 13.97 2.52 21.86
N SER A 349 13.28 1.49 21.38
CA SER A 349 12.20 0.80 22.09
C SER A 349 12.62 -0.55 22.67
N ASN A 350 13.84 -1.03 22.37
CA ASN A 350 14.29 -2.40 22.66
C ASN A 350 13.30 -3.47 22.18
N SER A 351 12.74 -3.26 20.99
CA SER A 351 11.69 -4.09 20.41
C SER A 351 11.67 -3.94 18.88
N PRO A 352 11.04 -4.86 18.15
CA PRO A 352 10.91 -4.73 16.70
C PRO A 352 9.98 -3.56 16.33
N ALA A 353 10.10 -3.07 15.09
CA ALA A 353 9.31 -1.99 14.52
C ALA A 353 7.89 -2.44 14.10
N ILE A 354 7.17 -3.10 15.01
CA ILE A 354 5.82 -3.67 14.82
C ILE A 354 5.05 -3.61 16.14
N ASP A 355 3.71 -3.65 16.09
CA ASP A 355 2.87 -3.63 17.28
C ASP A 355 3.18 -4.82 18.22
N PRO A 356 3.26 -4.61 19.56
CA PRO A 356 3.55 -5.67 20.54
C PRO A 356 2.53 -6.82 20.61
N VAL A 357 1.41 -6.75 19.89
CA VAL A 357 0.52 -7.90 19.70
C VAL A 357 1.22 -9.03 18.92
N PHE A 358 2.18 -8.71 18.05
CA PHE A 358 2.95 -9.67 17.28
C PHE A 358 4.20 -10.14 18.04
N ASN A 359 4.60 -11.39 17.77
CA ASN A 359 5.82 -11.97 18.30
C ASN A 359 6.84 -12.15 17.18
N CYS A 360 7.94 -11.40 17.25
CA CYS A 360 9.09 -11.59 16.37
C CYS A 360 10.17 -12.41 17.06
N THR A 361 10.68 -13.43 16.38
CA THR A 361 11.84 -14.20 16.82
C THR A 361 13.08 -13.31 16.81
N ALA A 362 13.78 -13.27 17.95
CA ALA A 362 15.05 -12.56 18.04
C ALA A 362 16.17 -13.35 17.35
N ILE A 363 17.01 -12.65 16.60
CA ILE A 363 18.19 -13.19 15.94
C ILE A 363 19.46 -12.57 16.51
N THR A 364 20.60 -13.18 16.21
CA THR A 364 21.91 -12.55 16.39
C THR A 364 22.34 -11.97 15.05
N ASP A 365 22.52 -10.66 14.96
CA ASP A 365 22.97 -10.00 13.73
C ASP A 365 24.45 -10.24 13.42
N GLU A 366 24.90 -9.74 12.28
CA GLU A 366 26.30 -9.84 11.81
C GLU A 366 27.28 -9.13 12.75
N GLY A 367 26.82 -8.18 13.57
CA GLY A 367 27.57 -7.51 14.64
C GLY A 367 27.61 -8.29 15.96
N GLY A 368 26.93 -9.45 16.04
CA GLY A 368 26.83 -10.27 17.23
C GLY A 368 25.85 -9.75 18.29
N GLN A 369 25.00 -8.78 17.95
CA GLN A 369 23.99 -8.22 18.85
C GLN A 369 22.62 -8.87 18.65
N SER A 370 21.75 -8.74 19.65
CA SER A 370 20.35 -9.17 19.53
C SER A 370 19.62 -8.21 18.59
N ASN A 371 18.92 -8.76 17.60
CA ASN A 371 18.19 -8.01 16.58
C ASN A 371 16.94 -8.80 16.14
N TYR A 372 16.23 -8.32 15.12
CA TYR A 372 15.04 -8.94 14.54
C TYR A 372 15.21 -9.11 13.01
N PRO A 373 14.63 -10.15 12.41
CA PRO A 373 14.91 -10.52 11.03
C PRO A 373 14.21 -9.62 10.01
N PHE A 374 14.52 -9.89 8.74
CA PHE A 374 13.79 -9.37 7.58
C PHE A 374 12.74 -10.40 7.16
N TYR A 375 11.60 -9.93 6.68
CA TYR A 375 10.43 -10.73 6.36
C TYR A 375 10.13 -10.63 4.87
N TRP A 376 10.03 -11.79 4.21
CA TRP A 376 9.69 -11.87 2.80
C TRP A 376 8.26 -11.42 2.54
N SER A 377 8.08 -10.73 1.42
CA SER A 377 6.78 -10.61 0.77
C SER A 377 6.70 -11.53 -0.46
N GLY A 378 5.49 -11.74 -0.98
CA GLY A 378 5.27 -12.39 -2.26
C GLY A 378 5.68 -11.55 -3.47
N THR A 379 6.06 -10.28 -3.26
CA THR A 379 6.34 -9.30 -4.30
C THR A 379 7.81 -9.34 -4.74
N THR A 380 8.06 -9.44 -6.04
CA THR A 380 9.39 -9.29 -6.64
C THR A 380 9.73 -7.81 -6.83
N HIS A 381 11.01 -7.46 -6.71
CA HIS A 381 11.54 -6.14 -7.02
C HIS A 381 12.28 -6.19 -8.36
N ALA A 382 11.56 -5.94 -9.46
CA ALA A 382 12.12 -6.07 -10.79
C ALA A 382 13.32 -5.13 -11.02
N ASN A 383 14.35 -5.63 -11.71
CA ASN A 383 15.56 -4.87 -12.04
C ASN A 383 15.79 -4.83 -13.56
N TRP A 384 16.34 -3.72 -14.05
CA TRP A 384 16.60 -3.50 -15.48
C TRP A 384 17.67 -4.42 -16.07
N THR A 385 18.54 -5.01 -15.24
CA THR A 385 19.70 -5.77 -15.70
C THR A 385 19.26 -7.06 -16.39
N GLU A 386 19.64 -7.20 -17.67
CA GLU A 386 19.34 -8.38 -18.49
C GLU A 386 19.84 -9.68 -17.84
N ASN A 387 18.99 -10.69 -17.77
CA ASN A 387 19.23 -11.97 -17.07
C ASN A 387 19.44 -11.81 -15.56
N ASN A 388 18.76 -10.84 -14.95
CA ASN A 388 18.76 -10.60 -13.51
C ASN A 388 17.48 -9.86 -13.07
N GLU A 389 16.42 -9.95 -13.88
CA GLU A 389 15.17 -9.23 -13.72
C GLU A 389 14.45 -9.62 -12.42
N GLY A 390 14.52 -10.90 -12.04
CA GLY A 390 13.87 -11.50 -10.88
C GLY A 390 14.76 -11.68 -9.65
N SER A 391 16.01 -11.22 -9.69
CA SER A 391 17.01 -11.54 -8.65
C SER A 391 16.81 -10.84 -7.31
N PHE A 392 15.83 -9.94 -7.19
CA PHE A 392 15.56 -9.20 -5.97
C PHE A 392 14.10 -9.38 -5.57
N GLY A 393 13.88 -9.76 -4.30
CA GLY A 393 12.55 -9.77 -3.70
C GLY A 393 12.33 -8.51 -2.86
N SER A 394 11.09 -8.06 -2.76
CA SER A 394 10.71 -7.04 -1.80
C SER A 394 10.51 -7.67 -0.42
N TYR A 395 11.05 -7.04 0.62
CA TYR A 395 10.98 -7.51 1.99
C TYR A 395 10.89 -6.32 2.95
N VAL A 396 10.43 -6.57 4.17
CA VAL A 396 10.32 -5.55 5.23
C VAL A 396 11.20 -5.97 6.41
N CYS A 397 11.94 -5.00 6.95
CA CYS A 397 12.76 -5.19 8.14
C CYS A 397 12.04 -4.60 9.36
N PHE A 398 11.78 -5.42 10.38
CA PHE A 398 11.32 -4.93 11.68
C PHE A 398 12.48 -4.76 12.69
N GLY A 399 13.68 -5.21 12.34
CA GLY A 399 14.91 -5.01 13.11
C GLY A 399 15.73 -3.81 12.66
N GLU A 400 17.02 -3.84 12.98
CA GLU A 400 18.03 -2.92 12.45
C GLU A 400 18.71 -3.54 11.23
N ALA A 401 18.83 -2.79 10.15
CA ALA A 401 19.63 -3.19 9.00
C ALA A 401 21.06 -2.66 9.17
N LEU A 402 22.04 -3.57 9.29
CA LEU A 402 23.44 -3.19 9.35
C LEU A 402 23.96 -2.91 7.94
N GLY A 403 24.45 -1.69 7.72
CA GLY A 403 25.20 -1.33 6.51
C GLY A 403 26.67 -1.71 6.67
N PHE A 404 27.23 -2.44 5.71
CA PHE A 404 28.67 -2.61 5.61
C PHE A 404 29.24 -1.51 4.72
N MET A 405 30.00 -0.59 5.32
CA MET A 405 30.73 0.46 4.60
C MET A 405 32.21 0.06 4.59
N GLU A 406 32.74 -0.32 3.43
CA GLU A 406 34.17 -0.64 3.22
C GLU A 406 35.09 0.58 3.26
#